data_AF-T1CAC5-F1
#
_entry.id   AF-T1CAC5-F1
#
_cell.length_a   1.000
_cell.length_b   1.000
_cell.length_c   1.000
_cell.angle_alpha   90.00
_cell.angle_beta   90.00
_cell.angle_gamma   90.00
#
_symmetry.space_group_name_H-M   'P 1'
#
loop_
_entity.id
_entity.type
_entity.pdbx_description
1 polymer ?
#
loop_
_entity_poly.entity_id
_entity_poly.type
_entity_poly.pdbx_seq_one_letter_code
_entity_poly.pdbx_strand_id
1 'polypeptide(L)'
;REPARADLEQLAHYIRGHWGIENRLHNVRDGRNTFDEDHQTVRGSAAQVMAILRNLAISCLRLAGRHSIASSLRWVARSPMRALALIGV
;
A
#
# COMPACT_ATOMS: atom_id res chain seq x y z
N ARG A 1 -40.91 -9.16 0.03
CA ARG A 1 -39.72 -9.22 0.91
C ARG A 1 -38.95 -7.93 0.65
N GLU A 2 -39.21 -6.88 1.44
CA GLU A 2 -38.54 -5.58 1.24
C GLU A 2 -37.05 -5.73 1.49
N PRO A 3 -36.17 -5.17 0.63
CA PRO A 3 -34.74 -5.14 0.92
C PRO A 3 -34.55 -4.30 2.18
N ALA A 4 -33.97 -4.90 3.23
CA ALA A 4 -33.58 -4.20 4.43
C ALA A 4 -32.73 -3.00 4.02
N ARG A 5 -33.27 -1.79 4.20
CA ARG A 5 -32.55 -0.54 3.94
C ARG A 5 -31.34 -0.56 4.87
N ALA A 6 -30.17 -0.83 4.31
CA ALA A 6 -28.92 -0.62 5.03
C ALA A 6 -28.96 0.81 5.56
N ASP A 7 -28.80 0.95 6.86
CA ASP A 7 -28.80 2.24 7.54
C ASP A 7 -27.80 3.17 6.84
N LEU A 8 -28.27 4.33 6.39
CA LEU A 8 -27.48 5.27 5.58
C LEU A 8 -26.18 5.66 6.31
N GLU A 9 -26.20 5.69 7.64
CA GLU A 9 -25.03 5.93 8.46
C GLU A 9 -24.00 4.81 8.38
N GLN A 10 -24.43 3.54 8.40
CA GLN A 10 -23.55 2.40 8.21
C GLN A 10 -22.91 2.41 6.82
N LEU A 11 -23.69 2.70 5.78
CA LEU A 11 -23.18 2.79 4.42
C LEU A 11 -22.13 3.91 4.31
N ALA A 12 -22.41 5.08 4.88
CA ALA A 12 -21.49 6.21 4.90
C ALA A 12 -20.21 5.91 5.71
N HIS A 13 -20.31 5.17 6.80
CA HIS A 13 -19.16 4.70 7.58
C HIS A 13 -18.26 3.78 6.75
N TYR A 14 -18.84 2.77 6.08
CA TYR A 14 -18.08 1.85 5.21
C TYR A 14 -17.43 2.57 4.04
N ILE A 15 -18.14 3.50 3.39
CA ILE A 15 -17.60 4.30 2.30
C ILE A 15 -16.40 5.11 2.77
N ARG A 16 -16.51 5.84 3.90
CA ARG A 16 -15.38 6.61 4.46
C ARG A 16 -14.21 5.73 4.88
N GLY A 17 -14.46 4.56 5.46
CA GLY A 17 -13.43 3.59 5.80
C GLY A 17 -12.70 3.07 4.57
N HIS A 18 -13.46 2.72 3.53
CA HIS A 18 -12.91 2.26 2.25
C HIS A 18 -12.05 3.35 1.58
N TRP A 19 -12.56 4.58 1.49
CA TRP A 19 -11.78 5.73 1.00
C TRP A 19 -10.55 6.02 1.85
N GLY A 20 -10.60 5.83 3.16
CA GLY A 20 -9.44 6.01 4.03
C GLY A 20 -8.34 4.97 3.81
N ILE A 21 -8.72 3.73 3.47
CA ILE A 21 -7.79 2.67 3.10
C ILE A 21 -7.18 2.97 1.73
N GLU A 22 -8.02 3.28 0.75
CA GLU A 22 -7.62 3.59 -0.62
C GLU A 22 -6.69 4.80 -0.64
N ASN A 23 -7.10 5.92 -0.03
CA ASN A 23 -6.30 7.15 -0.04
C ASN A 23 -4.94 6.99 0.67
N ARG A 24 -4.83 6.09 1.67
CA ARG A 24 -3.55 5.80 2.33
C ARG A 24 -2.64 4.89 1.50
N LEU A 25 -3.21 4.03 0.65
CA LEU A 25 -2.47 3.08 -0.17
C LEU A 25 -2.16 3.65 -1.55
N HIS A 26 -3.16 4.21 -2.22
CA HIS A 26 -3.08 4.87 -3.51
C HIS A 26 -2.09 6.04 -3.50
N ASN A 27 -2.14 6.92 -2.49
CA ASN A 27 -1.16 8.00 -2.38
C ASN A 27 0.28 7.50 -2.11
N VAL A 28 0.47 6.27 -1.60
CA VAL A 28 1.81 5.67 -1.45
C VAL A 28 2.29 5.00 -2.74
N ARG A 29 1.37 4.54 -3.60
CA ARG A 29 1.68 3.92 -4.88
C ARG A 29 1.93 4.97 -5.98
N ASP A 30 1.02 5.95 -6.08
CA ASP A 30 0.95 6.86 -7.23
C ASP A 30 1.44 8.27 -6.87
N GLY A 31 0.97 8.83 -5.75
CA GLY A 31 1.10 10.29 -5.48
C GLY A 31 2.34 10.77 -4.71
N ARG A 32 2.82 10.03 -3.71
CA ARG A 32 4.11 10.31 -3.06
C ARG A 32 5.17 9.50 -3.78
N ASN A 33 6.15 10.19 -4.38
CA ASN A 33 7.39 9.69 -5.00
C ASN A 33 8.10 8.57 -4.20
N THR A 34 7.50 7.37 -4.20
CA THR A 34 7.76 6.24 -3.29
C THR A 34 7.87 4.97 -4.12
N PHE A 35 6.90 4.72 -4.98
CA PHE A 35 6.96 3.68 -6.02
C PHE A 35 6.83 4.22 -7.44
N ASP A 36 6.27 5.43 -7.61
CA ASP A 36 6.15 6.14 -8.89
C ASP A 36 5.55 5.23 -9.97
N GLU A 37 4.47 4.53 -9.60
CA GLU A 37 3.90 3.44 -10.39
C GLU A 37 3.43 3.91 -11.77
N ASP A 38 2.90 5.13 -11.85
CA ASP A 38 2.47 5.79 -13.09
C ASP A 38 3.60 6.00 -14.10
N HIS A 39 4.84 6.12 -13.63
CA HIS A 39 6.03 6.27 -14.48
C HIS A 39 6.68 4.93 -14.86
N GLN A 40 6.20 3.79 -14.34
CA GLN A 40 6.77 2.48 -14.62
C GLN A 40 6.36 2.00 -16.02
N THR A 41 7.36 1.63 -16.83
CA THR A 41 7.14 1.12 -18.20
C THR A 41 7.00 -0.41 -18.26
N VAL A 42 7.05 -1.11 -17.13
CA VAL A 42 6.92 -2.57 -17.04
C VAL A 42 5.50 -2.99 -17.44
N ARG A 43 5.37 -3.88 -18.43
CA ARG A 43 4.09 -4.37 -18.97
C ARG A 43 3.98 -5.90 -18.86
N GLY A 44 2.77 -6.42 -19.08
CA GLY A 44 2.50 -7.88 -19.07
C GLY A 44 2.61 -8.49 -17.67
N SER A 45 3.01 -9.76 -17.59
CA SER A 45 3.13 -10.51 -16.32
C SER A 45 4.07 -9.84 -15.31
N ALA A 46 5.10 -9.14 -15.77
CA ALA A 46 6.03 -8.43 -14.92
C ALA A 46 5.39 -7.28 -14.14
N ALA A 47 4.33 -6.64 -14.67
CA ALA A 47 3.61 -5.58 -13.96
C ALA A 47 2.91 -6.14 -12.71
N GLN A 48 2.29 -7.32 -12.83
CA GLN A 48 1.64 -7.98 -11.71
C GLN A 48 2.64 -8.44 -10.65
N VAL A 49 3.78 -8.99 -11.06
CA VAL A 49 4.87 -9.37 -10.13
C VAL A 49 5.36 -8.13 -9.36
N MET A 50 5.58 -7.01 -10.04
CA MET A 50 5.98 -5.76 -9.40
C MET A 50 4.92 -5.26 -8.40
N ALA A 51 3.64 -5.32 -8.75
CA ALA A 51 2.55 -4.95 -7.83
C ALA A 51 2.58 -5.81 -6.55
N ILE A 52 2.79 -7.13 -6.67
CA ILE A 52 2.89 -8.04 -5.52
C ILE A 52 4.10 -7.67 -4.65
N LEU A 53 5.26 -7.43 -5.24
CA LEU A 53 6.48 -7.08 -4.50
C LEU A 53 6.33 -5.76 -3.73
N ARG A 54 5.70 -4.73 -4.33
CA ARG A 54 5.41 -3.47 -3.65
C ARG A 54 4.45 -3.67 -2.48
N ASN A 55 3.39 -4.46 -2.67
CA ASN A 55 2.42 -4.77 -1.63
C ASN A 55 3.06 -5.51 -0.45
N LEU A 56 3.96 -6.44 -0.74
CA LEU A 56 4.75 -7.14 0.26
C LEU A 56 5.62 -6.15 1.05
N ALA A 57 6.38 -5.30 0.35
CA ALA A 57 7.24 -4.30 0.99
C ALA A 57 6.45 -3.33 1.89
N ILE A 58 5.30 -2.84 1.43
CA ILE A 58 4.40 -1.99 2.24
C ILE A 58 3.93 -2.75 3.48
N SER A 59 3.57 -4.02 3.34
CA SER A 59 3.07 -4.85 4.45
C SER A 59 4.16 -5.10 5.50
N CYS A 60 5.38 -5.47 5.10
CA CYS A 60 6.52 -5.64 6.01
C CYS A 60 6.84 -4.35 6.78
N LEU A 61 6.82 -3.21 6.10
CA LEU A 61 7.06 -1.91 6.75
C LEU A 61 5.98 -1.57 7.78
N ARG A 62 4.71 -1.87 7.49
CA ARG A 62 3.60 -1.69 8.44
C ARG A 62 3.74 -2.63 9.63
N LEU A 63 4.11 -3.89 9.41
CA LEU A 63 4.32 -4.87 10.47
C LEU A 63 5.47 -4.45 11.40
N ALA A 64 6.51 -3.82 10.86
CA ALA A 64 7.60 -3.22 11.64
C ALA A 64 7.24 -1.88 12.32
N GLY A 65 5.96 -1.49 12.34
CA GLY A 65 5.47 -0.29 13.02
C GLY A 65 5.90 1.02 12.35
N ARG A 66 6.26 1.03 11.07
CA ARG A 66 6.69 2.25 10.39
C ARG A 66 5.50 3.11 9.94
N HIS A 67 5.44 4.33 10.47
CA HIS A 67 4.35 5.28 10.16
C HIS A 67 4.51 5.98 8.80
N SER A 68 5.74 6.14 8.30
CA SER A 68 6.02 6.78 7.01
C SER A 68 6.62 5.77 6.03
N ILE A 69 5.82 5.29 5.08
CA ILE A 69 6.29 4.32 4.07
C ILE A 69 7.40 4.92 3.21
N ALA A 70 7.24 6.16 2.72
CA ALA A 70 8.25 6.82 1.89
C ALA A 70 9.61 6.97 2.59
N SER A 71 9.62 7.39 3.85
CA SER A 71 10.87 7.53 4.61
C SER A 71 11.50 6.17 4.91
N SER A 72 10.68 5.16 5.15
CA SER A 72 11.15 3.80 5.42
C SER A 72 11.72 3.14 4.18
N LEU A 73 11.10 3.33 3.01
CA LEU A 73 11.67 2.88 1.74
C LEU A 73 13.02 3.55 1.47
N ARG A 74 13.16 4.87 1.68
CA ARG A 74 14.48 5.53 1.58
C ARG A 74 15.49 4.98 2.58
N TRP A 75 15.06 4.59 3.78
CA TRP A 75 15.93 3.99 4.80
C TRP A 75 16.41 2.57 4.41
N VAL A 76 15.50 1.76 3.83
CA VAL A 76 15.80 0.41 3.31
C VAL A 76 16.66 0.49 2.05
N ALA A 77 16.35 1.40 1.11
CA ALA A 77 17.06 1.55 -0.15
C ALA A 77 18.56 1.86 0.02
N ARG A 78 18.96 2.43 1.17
CA ARG A 78 20.38 2.70 1.49
C ARG A 78 21.15 1.46 1.97
N SER A 79 20.48 0.35 2.30
CA SER A 79 21.13 -0.87 2.75
C SER A 79 20.22 -2.10 2.56
N PRO A 80 20.55 -3.00 1.62
CA PRO A 80 19.79 -4.23 1.38
C PRO A 80 19.67 -5.12 2.64
N MET A 81 20.66 -5.09 3.53
CA MET A 81 20.62 -5.82 4.81
C MET A 81 19.42 -5.41 5.69
N ARG A 82 18.96 -4.15 5.60
CA ARG A 82 17.77 -3.70 6.32
C ARG A 82 16.49 -4.30 5.77
N ALA A 83 16.46 -4.60 4.47
CA ALA A 83 15.33 -5.30 3.86
C ALA A 83 15.28 -6.74 4.36
N LEU A 84 16.43 -7.42 4.45
CA LEU A 84 16.52 -8.79 4.97
C LEU A 84 16.08 -8.89 6.43
N ALA A 85 16.56 -7.97 7.28
CA ALA A 85 16.13 -7.90 8.67
C ALA A 85 14.60 -7.65 8.83
N LEU A 86 13.98 -6.92 7.90
CA LEU A 86 12.53 -6.68 7.88
C LEU A 86 11.71 -7.93 7.54
N ILE A 87 12.30 -8.90 6.84
CA ILE A 87 11.66 -10.16 6.45
C ILE A 87 12.18 -11.36 7.26
N GLY A 88 13.05 -11.13 8.24
CA GLY A 88 13.57 -12.16 9.16
C GLY A 88 14.67 -13.04 8.58
N VAL A 89 15.43 -12.54 7.61
CA VAL A 89 16.58 -13.23 6.97
C VAL A 89 17.89 -12.56 7.36
#